data_AF-A0A1J3GMQ7-F1
#
_entry.id   AF-A0A1J3GMQ7-F1
#
_cell.length_a   1.000
_cell.length_b   1.000
_cell.length_c   1.000
_cell.angle_alpha   90.00
_cell.angle_beta   90.00
_cell.angle_gamma   90.00
#
_symmetry.space_group_name_H-M   'P 1'
#
loop_
_entity.id
_entity.type
_entity.pdbx_description
1 polymer ?
#
loop_
_entity_poly.entity_id
_entity_poly.type
_entity_poly.pdbx_seq_one_letter_code
_entity_poly.pdbx_strand_id
1 'polypeptide(L)'
;GGELLDRILARGGRYPEADAKRILVQILSATAFFHLQGVVHRDLKPENFLFTSKNEDAILKVIDFGLSDYSRFDQRLNDVVGSAYYVAPEVLHRSYSTEADIWSIGVISYILLCGSRPFYGRTESAIFRCVLRANPNFEDLPWPSISPIAKDFVKRLLNKDHRKRMTAAQALAHPWLRDENPGLLLDFSIYKLVKSYIRASPFRRAALKSLSKAIPEEELVFLKAQFMLMDPEDGGLYLHNFTTALTRYATDAMIESRLPDILNMMQPLAHKKLDFEEFCAAAVSVYQLEALEEWEQIATIAFDHFEREGNRAISVQELAEEMSLGPNAYPLLKDWIRSLDGKLNFLGYAKFLHGVTVRSSSSRPTR
;
A
#
# COMPACT_ATOMS: atom_id res chain seq x y z
N GLY A 1 -14.62 2.14 28.27
CA GLY A 1 -13.59 3.06 28.79
C GLY A 1 -13.55 4.41 28.09
N GLY A 2 -14.62 4.81 27.38
CA GLY A 2 -14.67 6.04 26.60
C GLY A 2 -14.18 5.86 25.16
N GLU A 3 -14.54 6.81 24.30
CA GLU A 3 -14.09 6.89 22.91
C GLU A 3 -12.65 7.42 22.83
N LEU A 4 -11.95 7.12 21.74
CA LEU A 4 -10.67 7.75 21.45
C LEU A 4 -10.81 9.27 21.34
N LEU A 5 -11.90 9.75 20.73
CA LEU A 5 -12.18 11.18 20.63
C LEU A 5 -12.22 11.88 21.99
N ASP A 6 -12.88 11.28 22.98
CA ASP A 6 -12.98 11.83 24.34
C ASP A 6 -11.59 11.99 24.98
N ARG A 7 -10.70 11.01 24.79
CA ARG A 7 -9.33 11.09 25.32
C ARG A 7 -8.48 12.13 24.59
N ILE A 8 -8.68 12.30 23.27
CA ILE A 8 -8.09 13.40 22.48
C ILE A 8 -8.47 14.75 23.07
N LEU A 9 -9.76 14.96 23.31
CA LEU A 9 -10.27 16.22 23.85
C LEU A 9 -9.79 16.46 25.29
N ALA A 10 -9.81 15.44 26.15
CA ALA A 10 -9.38 15.54 27.54
C ALA A 10 -7.89 15.92 27.71
N ARG A 11 -7.04 15.57 26.73
CA ARG A 11 -5.60 15.90 26.74
C ARG A 11 -5.25 17.23 26.03
N GLY A 12 -6.24 18.09 25.79
CA GLY A 12 -6.03 19.40 25.17
C GLY A 12 -5.97 19.36 23.64
N GLY A 13 -6.49 18.29 23.02
CA GLY A 13 -6.71 18.21 21.58
C GLY A 13 -5.55 17.66 20.75
N ARG A 14 -4.37 17.40 21.33
CA ARG A 14 -3.23 16.76 20.62
C ARG A 14 -2.43 15.86 21.55
N TYR A 15 -1.71 14.91 20.96
CA TYR A 15 -0.90 13.93 21.65
C TYR A 15 0.60 14.19 21.44
N PRO A 16 1.45 14.01 22.47
CA PRO A 16 2.87 13.80 22.26
C PRO A 16 3.09 12.62 21.30
N GLU A 17 4.14 12.68 20.47
CA GLU A 17 4.40 11.63 19.48
C GLU A 17 4.41 10.23 20.10
N ALA A 18 5.08 10.04 21.24
CA ALA A 18 5.15 8.75 21.93
C ALA A 18 3.77 8.16 22.25
N ASP A 19 2.82 8.98 22.69
CA ASP A 19 1.47 8.49 22.99
C ASP A 19 0.65 8.28 21.70
N ALA A 20 0.86 9.11 20.68
CA ALA A 20 0.24 8.90 19.37
C ALA A 20 0.69 7.59 18.73
N LYS A 21 1.99 7.23 18.84
CA LYS A 21 2.55 5.95 18.37
C LYS A 21 1.80 4.76 18.97
N ARG A 22 1.62 4.73 20.30
CA ARG A 22 0.92 3.64 21.02
C ARG A 22 -0.53 3.43 20.57
N ILE A 23 -1.23 4.51 20.26
CA ILE A 23 -2.60 4.46 19.73
C ILE A 23 -2.59 3.95 18.30
N LEU A 24 -1.72 4.50 17.44
CA LEU A 24 -1.66 4.16 16.03
C LEU A 24 -1.19 2.73 15.79
N VAL A 25 -0.29 2.20 16.61
CA VAL A 25 0.07 0.78 16.59
C VAL A 25 -1.17 -0.09 16.79
N GLN A 26 -2.01 0.19 17.79
CA GLN A 26 -3.22 -0.61 18.03
C GLN A 26 -4.22 -0.51 16.88
N ILE A 27 -4.44 0.70 16.34
CA ILE A 27 -5.32 0.95 15.19
C ILE A 27 -4.82 0.17 13.97
N LEU A 28 -3.54 0.29 13.65
CA LEU A 28 -2.92 -0.36 12.50
C LEU A 28 -2.86 -1.89 12.66
N SER A 29 -2.58 -2.42 13.85
CA SER A 29 -2.57 -3.87 14.10
C SER A 29 -3.95 -4.48 13.90
N ALA A 30 -5.00 -3.84 14.43
CA ALA A 30 -6.38 -4.26 14.17
C ALA A 30 -6.72 -4.19 12.67
N THR A 31 -6.33 -3.10 12.01
CA THR A 31 -6.59 -2.88 10.59
C THR A 31 -5.87 -3.86 9.68
N ALA A 32 -4.58 -4.10 9.93
CA ALA A 32 -3.79 -5.09 9.21
C ALA A 32 -4.40 -6.49 9.32
N PHE A 33 -4.91 -6.84 10.51
CA PHE A 33 -5.58 -8.13 10.71
C PHE A 33 -6.83 -8.27 9.84
N PHE A 34 -7.79 -7.34 9.91
CA PHE A 34 -9.02 -7.49 9.12
C PHE A 34 -8.82 -7.24 7.62
N HIS A 35 -7.81 -6.44 7.23
CA HIS A 35 -7.37 -6.33 5.82
C HIS A 35 -6.81 -7.65 5.28
N LEU A 36 -6.05 -8.41 6.09
CA LEU A 36 -5.58 -9.74 5.73
C LEU A 36 -6.76 -10.71 5.51
N GLN A 37 -7.83 -10.58 6.32
CA GLN A 37 -9.08 -11.32 6.12
C GLN A 37 -9.90 -10.81 4.92
N GLY A 38 -9.48 -9.72 4.26
CA GLY A 38 -10.14 -9.12 3.11
C GLY A 38 -11.33 -8.22 3.45
N VAL A 39 -11.46 -7.82 4.71
CA VAL A 39 -12.50 -6.92 5.19
C VAL A 39 -11.99 -5.48 5.07
N VAL A 40 -12.84 -4.58 4.59
CA VAL A 40 -12.61 -3.12 4.57
C VAL A 40 -13.63 -2.50 5.50
N HIS A 41 -13.21 -1.68 6.47
CA HIS A 41 -14.09 -1.10 7.48
C HIS A 41 -14.95 0.05 6.91
N ARG A 42 -14.36 0.88 6.06
CA ARG A 42 -14.99 2.03 5.34
C ARG A 42 -15.44 3.22 6.20
N ASP A 43 -15.50 3.08 7.52
CA ASP A 43 -15.80 4.20 8.45
C ASP A 43 -14.86 4.27 9.66
N LEU A 44 -13.54 4.15 9.45
CA LEU A 44 -12.59 4.35 10.55
C LEU A 44 -12.53 5.83 10.95
N LYS A 45 -12.79 6.10 12.23
CA LYS A 45 -12.77 7.43 12.85
C LYS A 45 -12.58 7.27 14.37
N PRO A 46 -12.10 8.29 15.11
CA PRO A 46 -11.88 8.19 16.55
C PRO A 46 -13.09 7.69 17.37
N GLU A 47 -14.31 8.01 16.94
CA GLU A 47 -15.56 7.58 17.56
C GLU A 47 -15.75 6.06 17.50
N ASN A 48 -15.19 5.40 16.47
CA ASN A 48 -15.26 3.95 16.27
C ASN A 48 -14.10 3.18 16.96
N PHE A 49 -13.36 3.83 17.85
CA PHE A 49 -12.35 3.19 18.68
C PHE A 49 -12.66 3.39 20.17
N LEU A 50 -12.88 2.30 20.90
CA LEU A 50 -13.23 2.32 22.32
C LEU A 50 -12.13 1.69 23.17
N PHE A 51 -11.85 2.31 24.33
CA PHE A 51 -10.96 1.71 25.33
C PHE A 51 -11.71 0.68 26.18
N THR A 52 -11.07 -0.46 26.48
CA THR A 52 -11.65 -1.52 27.33
C THR A 52 -11.96 -1.05 28.75
N SER A 53 -11.14 -0.15 29.30
CA SER A 53 -11.31 0.42 30.64
C SER A 53 -10.96 1.93 30.66
N LYS A 54 -11.08 2.57 31.82
CA LYS A 54 -10.67 3.98 32.02
C LYS A 54 -9.17 4.13 32.29
N ASN A 55 -8.42 3.03 32.42
CA ASN A 55 -7.00 3.09 32.70
C ASN A 55 -6.23 3.69 31.50
N GLU A 56 -5.09 4.31 31.76
CA GLU A 56 -4.26 4.93 30.71
C GLU A 56 -3.72 3.90 29.72
N ASP A 57 -3.39 2.71 30.21
CA ASP A 57 -2.88 1.54 29.46
C ASP A 57 -3.99 0.65 28.87
N ALA A 58 -5.24 1.10 28.91
CA ALA A 58 -6.36 0.32 28.39
C ALA A 58 -6.19 -0.02 26.90
N ILE A 59 -6.53 -1.25 26.55
CA ILE A 59 -6.51 -1.74 25.16
C ILE A 59 -7.59 -0.99 24.35
N LEU A 60 -7.21 -0.54 23.17
CA LEU A 60 -8.09 0.08 22.18
C LEU A 60 -8.73 -1.01 21.30
N LYS A 61 -10.04 -0.93 21.10
CA LYS A 61 -10.79 -1.85 20.24
C LYS A 61 -11.54 -1.07 19.17
N VAL A 62 -11.43 -1.53 17.93
CA VAL A 62 -12.30 -1.09 16.83
C VAL A 62 -13.71 -1.63 17.04
N ILE A 63 -14.71 -0.81 16.76
CA ILE A 63 -16.12 -1.14 16.80
C ILE A 63 -16.82 -0.70 15.52
N ASP A 64 -18.10 -1.07 15.38
CA ASP A 64 -18.99 -0.64 14.30
C ASP A 64 -18.56 -1.03 12.88
N PHE A 65 -18.66 -2.32 12.61
CA PHE A 65 -18.51 -2.90 11.27
C PHE A 65 -19.79 -2.78 10.42
N GLY A 66 -20.76 -1.92 10.78
CA GLY A 66 -22.04 -1.80 10.08
C GLY A 66 -21.92 -1.30 8.65
N LEU A 67 -20.85 -0.57 8.35
CA LEU A 67 -20.48 -0.15 6.99
C LEU A 67 -19.37 -1.00 6.38
N SER A 68 -18.89 -2.07 7.02
CA SER A 68 -17.81 -2.88 6.46
C SER A 68 -18.25 -3.69 5.23
N ASP A 69 -17.29 -4.13 4.41
CA ASP A 69 -17.54 -5.05 3.29
C ASP A 69 -16.31 -5.89 2.97
N TYR A 70 -16.50 -6.94 2.17
CA TYR A 70 -15.42 -7.78 1.67
C TYR A 70 -14.89 -7.27 0.35
N SER A 71 -13.59 -6.96 0.31
CA SER A 71 -12.89 -6.70 -0.95
C SER A 71 -12.25 -7.99 -1.46
N ARG A 72 -12.78 -8.51 -2.57
CA ARG A 72 -12.15 -9.61 -3.31
C ARG A 72 -10.91 -9.11 -4.07
N PHE A 73 -10.08 -10.05 -4.50
CA PHE A 73 -8.72 -9.84 -5.00
C PHE A 73 -8.63 -8.79 -6.13
N ASP A 74 -9.59 -8.84 -7.06
CA ASP A 74 -9.66 -7.99 -8.26
C ASP A 74 -10.94 -7.11 -8.27
N GLN A 75 -11.65 -7.06 -7.14
CA GLN A 75 -12.88 -6.27 -7.01
C GLN A 75 -12.58 -4.96 -6.28
N ARG A 76 -13.19 -3.89 -6.79
CA ARG A 76 -13.21 -2.58 -6.14
C ARG A 76 -14.64 -2.24 -5.75
N LEU A 77 -14.80 -1.64 -4.58
CA LEU A 77 -16.08 -1.18 -4.05
C LEU A 77 -16.46 0.13 -4.73
N ASN A 78 -17.77 0.36 -4.89
CA ASN A 78 -18.32 1.48 -5.67
C ASN A 78 -19.33 2.35 -4.91
N ASP A 79 -19.68 1.99 -3.68
CA ASP A 79 -20.55 2.78 -2.83
C ASP A 79 -19.81 3.97 -2.23
N VAL A 80 -20.47 5.12 -2.12
CA VAL A 80 -19.95 6.29 -1.41
C VAL A 80 -20.47 6.24 0.03
N VAL A 81 -19.64 5.73 0.94
CA VAL A 81 -19.95 5.57 2.37
C VAL A 81 -18.82 6.12 3.23
N GLY A 82 -19.09 6.24 4.53
CA GLY A 82 -18.14 6.72 5.53
C GLY A 82 -18.32 8.20 5.89
N SER A 83 -17.65 8.62 6.95
CA SER A 83 -17.79 9.94 7.54
C SER A 83 -17.00 11.00 6.77
N ALA A 84 -17.62 12.17 6.54
CA ALA A 84 -17.12 13.15 5.57
C ALA A 84 -15.68 13.64 5.78
N TYR A 85 -15.20 13.72 7.03
CA TYR A 85 -13.84 14.16 7.34
C TYR A 85 -12.77 13.09 7.13
N TYR A 86 -13.15 11.81 7.11
CA TYR A 86 -12.25 10.66 7.05
C TYR A 86 -12.33 9.92 5.72
N VAL A 87 -13.30 10.25 4.86
CA VAL A 87 -13.48 9.59 3.56
C VAL A 87 -12.29 9.82 2.62
N ALA A 88 -11.86 8.75 1.95
CA ALA A 88 -10.76 8.78 0.99
C ALA A 88 -11.18 9.34 -0.38
N PRO A 89 -10.27 9.99 -1.14
CA PRO A 89 -10.57 10.52 -2.48
C PRO A 89 -11.16 9.47 -3.43
N GLU A 90 -10.63 8.26 -3.41
CA GLU A 90 -11.05 7.15 -4.27
C GLU A 90 -12.43 6.57 -3.93
N VAL A 91 -12.91 6.78 -2.69
CA VAL A 91 -14.30 6.45 -2.30
C VAL A 91 -15.27 7.38 -3.01
N LEU A 92 -14.94 8.68 -3.10
CA LEU A 92 -15.71 9.66 -3.88
C LEU A 92 -15.70 9.37 -5.38
N HIS A 93 -14.65 8.72 -5.87
CA HIS A 93 -14.56 8.20 -7.24
C HIS A 93 -15.18 6.80 -7.43
N ARG A 94 -15.79 6.22 -6.39
CA ARG A 94 -16.47 4.92 -6.44
C ARG A 94 -15.57 3.78 -6.92
N SER A 95 -14.30 3.82 -6.53
CA SER A 95 -13.36 2.77 -6.90
C SER A 95 -12.26 2.63 -5.86
N TYR A 96 -12.50 1.81 -4.84
CA TYR A 96 -11.61 1.66 -3.70
C TYR A 96 -11.58 0.22 -3.16
N SER A 97 -10.62 -0.05 -2.28
CA SER A 97 -10.46 -1.29 -1.53
C SER A 97 -9.88 -0.92 -0.15
N THR A 98 -9.00 -1.74 0.42
CA THR A 98 -8.41 -1.58 1.76
C THR A 98 -7.64 -0.26 1.93
N GLU A 99 -7.12 0.32 0.84
CA GLU A 99 -6.46 1.63 0.86
C GLU A 99 -7.29 2.75 1.48
N ALA A 100 -8.62 2.68 1.40
CA ALA A 100 -9.51 3.73 1.91
C ALA A 100 -9.42 3.86 3.43
N ASP A 101 -9.32 2.74 4.15
CA ASP A 101 -9.13 2.71 5.59
C ASP A 101 -7.78 3.34 5.98
N ILE A 102 -6.75 3.16 5.15
CA ILE A 102 -5.42 3.73 5.41
C ILE A 102 -5.46 5.26 5.33
N TRP A 103 -6.24 5.83 4.41
CA TRP A 103 -6.45 7.27 4.38
C TRP A 103 -7.13 7.76 5.66
N SER A 104 -8.19 7.08 6.10
CA SER A 104 -8.89 7.42 7.34
C SER A 104 -7.93 7.39 8.54
N ILE A 105 -7.05 6.39 8.61
CA ILE A 105 -6.00 6.32 9.63
C ILE A 105 -5.01 7.47 9.48
N GLY A 106 -4.62 7.85 8.26
CA GLY A 106 -3.80 9.04 8.02
C GLY A 106 -4.45 10.33 8.55
N VAL A 107 -5.77 10.48 8.39
CA VAL A 107 -6.53 11.59 8.96
C VAL A 107 -6.52 11.53 10.49
N ILE A 108 -6.70 10.34 11.09
CA ILE A 108 -6.59 10.14 12.54
C ILE A 108 -5.18 10.51 13.03
N SER A 109 -4.12 10.04 12.36
CA SER A 109 -2.73 10.36 12.70
C SER A 109 -2.46 11.86 12.64
N TYR A 110 -2.95 12.54 11.60
CA TYR A 110 -2.84 13.99 11.46
C TYR A 110 -3.51 14.71 12.64
N ILE A 111 -4.74 14.34 12.99
CA ILE A 111 -5.49 14.92 14.11
C ILE A 111 -4.78 14.66 15.44
N LEU A 112 -4.29 13.43 15.69
CA LEU A 112 -3.59 13.09 16.93
C LEU A 112 -2.35 13.99 17.13
N LEU A 113 -1.59 14.26 16.07
CA LEU A 113 -0.33 14.99 16.16
C LEU A 113 -0.52 16.51 16.23
N CYS A 114 -1.46 17.07 15.46
CA CYS A 114 -1.60 18.53 15.35
C CYS A 114 -2.88 19.10 15.99
N GLY A 115 -3.86 18.25 16.30
CA GLY A 115 -5.14 18.64 16.88
C GLY A 115 -6.12 19.31 15.92
N SER A 116 -5.82 19.33 14.62
CA SER A 116 -6.67 19.93 13.58
C SER A 116 -6.98 18.92 12.48
N ARG A 117 -8.04 19.17 11.69
CA ARG A 117 -8.42 18.31 10.57
C ARG A 117 -7.59 18.69 9.33
N PRO A 118 -7.04 17.73 8.57
CA PRO A 118 -6.25 18.02 7.38
C PRO A 118 -7.09 18.64 6.25
N PHE A 119 -8.38 18.33 6.21
CA PHE A 119 -9.36 18.86 5.26
C PHE A 119 -10.56 19.42 6.02
N TYR A 120 -10.87 20.69 5.80
CA TYR A 120 -11.94 21.39 6.49
C TYR A 120 -12.83 22.15 5.51
N GLY A 121 -14.13 22.15 5.77
CA GLY A 121 -15.12 22.93 5.04
C GLY A 121 -16.38 23.08 5.89
N ARG A 122 -17.13 24.17 5.65
CA ARG A 122 -18.38 24.45 6.37
C ARG A 122 -19.54 23.52 5.96
N THR A 123 -19.40 22.84 4.83
CA THR A 123 -20.38 21.88 4.30
C THR A 123 -19.64 20.62 3.85
N GLU A 124 -20.34 19.49 3.78
CA GLU A 124 -19.78 18.24 3.26
C GLU A 124 -19.22 18.41 1.85
N SER A 125 -19.94 19.11 0.97
CA SER A 125 -19.45 19.40 -0.38
C SER A 125 -18.18 20.25 -0.39
N ALA A 126 -17.97 21.13 0.60
CA ALA A 126 -16.73 21.85 0.75
C ALA A 126 -15.59 20.93 1.22
N ILE A 127 -15.86 20.04 2.19
CA ILE A 127 -14.90 19.04 2.67
C ILE A 127 -14.47 18.12 1.52
N PHE A 128 -15.41 17.58 0.75
CA PHE A 128 -15.11 16.71 -0.40
C PHE A 128 -14.26 17.42 -1.45
N ARG A 129 -14.52 18.70 -1.74
CA ARG A 129 -13.65 19.49 -2.63
C ARG A 129 -12.23 19.60 -2.07
N CYS A 130 -12.07 19.81 -0.77
CA CYS A 130 -10.75 19.83 -0.13
C CYS A 130 -10.06 18.46 -0.21
N VAL A 131 -10.75 17.37 0.15
CA VAL A 131 -10.23 15.99 0.05
C VAL A 131 -9.75 15.68 -1.36
N LEU A 132 -10.47 16.12 -2.40
CA LEU A 132 -10.09 15.89 -3.79
C LEU A 132 -8.94 16.80 -4.25
N ARG A 133 -8.92 18.09 -3.88
CA ARG A 133 -8.04 19.09 -4.53
C ARG A 133 -6.92 19.66 -3.67
N ALA A 134 -7.11 19.76 -2.36
CA ALA A 134 -6.13 20.37 -1.46
C ALA A 134 -5.14 19.33 -0.94
N ASN A 135 -3.94 19.76 -0.56
CA ASN A 135 -2.99 18.95 0.19
C ASN A 135 -3.09 19.29 1.68
N PRO A 136 -2.84 18.33 2.60
CA PRO A 136 -2.74 18.64 4.03
C PRO A 136 -1.62 19.65 4.29
N ASN A 137 -1.82 20.51 5.27
CA ASN A 137 -0.83 21.50 5.69
C ASN A 137 0.17 20.87 6.68
N PHE A 138 1.47 20.95 6.41
CA PHE A 138 2.54 20.48 7.30
C PHE A 138 3.52 21.60 7.69
N GLU A 139 3.15 22.85 7.43
CA GLU A 139 3.98 24.04 7.66
C GLU A 139 3.53 24.84 8.89
N ASP A 140 2.23 24.94 9.12
CA ASP A 140 1.70 25.70 10.25
C ASP A 140 1.90 24.96 11.59
N LEU A 141 1.95 25.73 12.68
CA LEU A 141 2.08 25.18 14.02
C LEU A 141 0.95 24.15 14.32
N PRO A 142 1.26 23.02 14.98
CA PRO A 142 2.55 22.65 15.58
C PRO A 142 3.51 21.88 14.65
N TRP A 143 3.23 21.71 13.36
CA TRP A 143 4.02 20.85 12.48
C TRP A 143 5.52 21.14 12.46
N PRO A 144 6.01 22.38 12.49
CA PRO A 144 7.45 22.65 12.60
C PRO A 144 8.14 21.96 13.79
N SER A 145 7.41 21.66 14.87
CA SER A 145 7.93 20.96 16.06
C SER A 145 7.80 19.43 16.02
N ILE A 146 7.03 18.89 15.06
CA ILE A 146 6.85 17.44 14.89
C ILE A 146 8.03 16.88 14.09
N SER A 147 8.52 15.72 14.48
CA SER A 147 9.69 15.09 13.88
C SER A 147 9.50 14.84 12.37
N PRO A 148 10.57 14.97 11.55
CA PRO A 148 10.49 14.70 10.11
C PRO A 148 9.95 13.30 9.79
N ILE A 149 10.34 12.31 10.60
CA ILE A 149 9.92 10.92 10.42
C ILE A 149 8.43 10.68 10.73
N ALA A 150 7.84 11.44 11.67
CA ALA A 150 6.39 11.43 11.90
C ALA A 150 5.64 12.10 10.74
N LYS A 151 6.17 13.18 10.18
CA LYS A 151 5.59 13.84 9.00
C LYS A 151 5.61 12.90 7.80
N ASP A 152 6.72 12.22 7.55
CA ASP A 152 6.85 11.22 6.48
C ASP A 152 5.78 10.13 6.63
N PHE A 153 5.64 9.57 7.83
CA PHE A 153 4.60 8.59 8.14
C PHE A 153 3.20 9.08 7.73
N VAL A 154 2.80 10.29 8.16
CA VAL A 154 1.48 10.85 7.84
C VAL A 154 1.33 11.14 6.34
N LYS A 155 2.37 11.68 5.68
CA LYS A 155 2.37 11.93 4.23
C LYS A 155 2.16 10.64 3.43
N ARG A 156 2.82 9.55 3.82
CA ARG A 156 2.69 8.23 3.17
C ARG A 156 1.29 7.62 3.36
N LEU A 157 0.60 7.90 4.46
CA LEU A 157 -0.82 7.50 4.66
C LEU A 157 -1.80 8.43 3.92
N LEU A 158 -1.52 9.73 3.82
CA LEU A 158 -2.36 10.72 3.15
C LEU A 158 -1.98 10.96 1.69
N ASN A 159 -1.35 9.99 1.03
CA ASN A 159 -1.09 10.07 -0.40
C ASN A 159 -2.41 9.96 -1.17
N LYS A 160 -2.71 10.94 -2.03
CA LYS A 160 -3.95 10.96 -2.84
C LYS A 160 -3.99 9.84 -3.89
N ASP A 161 -2.83 9.43 -4.41
CA ASP A 161 -2.76 8.25 -5.24
C ASP A 161 -2.74 7.03 -4.32
N HIS A 162 -3.87 6.34 -4.25
CA HIS A 162 -4.05 5.20 -3.35
C HIS A 162 -3.04 4.07 -3.60
N ARG A 163 -2.45 3.97 -4.79
CA ARG A 163 -1.42 2.96 -5.12
C ARG A 163 -0.07 3.26 -4.48
N LYS A 164 0.18 4.54 -4.18
CA LYS A 164 1.38 5.05 -3.51
C LYS A 164 1.28 4.99 -1.98
N ARG A 165 0.07 4.73 -1.46
CA ARG A 165 -0.20 4.66 -0.02
C ARG A 165 0.35 3.36 0.55
N MET A 166 0.90 3.42 1.77
CA MET A 166 1.29 2.22 2.51
C MET A 166 0.07 1.35 2.80
N THR A 167 0.25 0.05 2.98
CA THR A 167 -0.74 -0.81 3.65
C THR A 167 -0.65 -0.62 5.17
N ALA A 168 -1.62 -1.15 5.93
CA ALA A 168 -1.54 -1.13 7.38
C ALA A 168 -0.31 -1.89 7.91
N ALA A 169 0.02 -3.03 7.31
CA ALA A 169 1.19 -3.82 7.67
C ALA A 169 2.51 -3.09 7.35
N GLN A 170 2.58 -2.39 6.23
CA GLN A 170 3.74 -1.54 5.89
C GLN A 170 3.87 -0.35 6.84
N ALA A 171 2.75 0.29 7.20
CA ALA A 171 2.74 1.39 8.16
C ALA A 171 3.25 0.96 9.54
N LEU A 172 2.93 -0.26 10.00
CA LEU A 172 3.51 -0.83 11.23
C LEU A 172 5.03 -1.02 11.16
N ALA A 173 5.58 -1.28 9.97
CA ALA A 173 7.02 -1.43 9.75
C ALA A 173 7.75 -0.08 9.59
N HIS A 174 7.00 1.02 9.53
CA HIS A 174 7.57 2.36 9.31
C HIS A 174 8.53 2.74 10.44
N PRO A 175 9.69 3.34 10.15
CA PRO A 175 10.70 3.59 11.17
C PRO A 175 10.23 4.54 12.30
N TRP A 176 9.20 5.37 12.09
CA TRP A 176 8.56 6.13 13.18
C TRP A 176 7.93 5.23 14.28
N LEU A 177 7.40 4.06 13.93
CA LEU A 177 6.73 3.14 14.87
C LEU A 177 7.62 1.99 15.35
N ARG A 178 8.85 1.88 14.83
CA ARG A 178 9.74 0.72 15.05
C ARG A 178 10.04 0.46 16.52
N ASP A 179 10.18 1.52 17.31
CA ASP A 179 10.52 1.46 18.74
C ASP A 179 9.43 0.77 19.58
N GLU A 180 8.17 0.78 19.10
CA GLU A 180 7.03 0.14 19.78
C GLU A 180 6.97 -1.37 19.52
N ASN A 181 7.83 -1.91 18.64
CA ASN A 181 7.88 -3.31 18.23
C ASN A 181 6.49 -3.94 18.03
N PRO A 182 5.67 -3.41 17.11
CA PRO A 182 4.24 -3.69 17.05
C PRO A 182 3.88 -5.15 16.71
N GLY A 183 4.86 -5.95 16.26
CA GLY A 183 4.62 -7.24 15.62
C GLY A 183 4.02 -7.05 14.23
N LEU A 184 4.60 -7.67 13.21
CA LEU A 184 4.08 -7.59 11.85
C LEU A 184 3.21 -8.79 11.55
N LEU A 185 2.09 -8.52 10.87
CA LEU A 185 1.24 -9.55 10.27
C LEU A 185 1.62 -9.72 8.79
N LEU A 186 1.19 -10.84 8.21
CA LEU A 186 1.27 -11.01 6.77
C LEU A 186 0.48 -9.91 6.06
N ASP A 187 1.08 -9.37 5.01
CA ASP A 187 0.40 -8.43 4.14
C ASP A 187 -0.07 -9.15 2.88
N PHE A 188 -1.37 -9.05 2.65
CA PHE A 188 -2.02 -9.61 1.49
C PHE A 188 -1.55 -8.99 0.15
N SER A 189 -1.01 -7.78 0.18
CA SER A 189 -0.41 -7.12 -0.98
C SER A 189 0.79 -7.91 -1.55
N ILE A 190 1.53 -8.64 -0.71
CA ILE A 190 2.65 -9.48 -1.14
C ILE A 190 2.18 -10.58 -2.09
N TYR A 191 1.07 -11.25 -1.76
CA TYR A 191 0.49 -12.30 -2.60
C TYR A 191 0.06 -11.75 -3.98
N LYS A 192 -0.47 -10.51 -4.02
CA LYS A 192 -0.83 -9.80 -5.26
C LYS A 192 0.39 -9.56 -6.14
N LEU A 193 1.44 -8.98 -5.57
CA LEU A 193 2.66 -8.62 -6.29
C LEU A 193 3.39 -9.86 -6.77
N VAL A 194 3.56 -10.87 -5.92
CA VAL A 194 4.22 -12.13 -6.27
C VAL A 194 3.50 -12.86 -7.41
N LYS A 195 2.15 -12.94 -7.37
CA LYS A 195 1.37 -13.50 -8.50
C LYS A 195 1.65 -12.74 -9.80
N SER A 196 1.62 -11.41 -9.76
CA SER A 196 1.85 -10.57 -10.93
C SER A 196 3.25 -10.81 -11.50
N TYR A 197 4.26 -10.85 -10.64
CA TYR A 197 5.64 -11.09 -11.00
C TYR A 197 5.87 -12.47 -11.63
N ILE A 198 5.32 -13.52 -11.05
CA ILE A 198 5.50 -14.91 -11.54
C ILE A 198 4.91 -15.10 -12.94
N ARG A 199 3.85 -14.35 -13.26
CA ARG A 199 3.19 -14.32 -14.58
C ARG A 199 3.81 -13.33 -15.55
N ALA A 200 4.69 -12.45 -15.08
CA ALA A 200 5.37 -11.47 -15.92
C ALA A 200 6.39 -12.15 -16.84
N SER A 201 6.64 -11.52 -17.99
CA SER A 201 7.67 -11.99 -18.93
C SER A 201 9.07 -11.95 -18.29
N PRO A 202 10.03 -12.72 -18.82
CA PRO A 202 11.42 -12.62 -18.39
C PRO A 202 11.97 -11.20 -18.46
N PHE A 203 11.55 -10.41 -19.47
CA PHE A 203 12.02 -9.03 -19.63
C PHE A 203 11.50 -8.11 -18.52
N ARG A 204 10.22 -8.25 -18.16
CA ARG A 204 9.64 -7.50 -17.04
C ARG A 204 10.20 -7.92 -15.69
N ARG A 205 10.45 -9.22 -15.48
CA ARG A 205 11.10 -9.73 -14.28
C ARG A 205 12.52 -9.18 -14.13
N ALA A 206 13.28 -9.11 -15.22
CA ALA A 206 14.60 -8.48 -15.22
C ALA A 206 14.53 -7.00 -14.80
N ALA A 207 13.56 -6.23 -15.31
CA ALA A 207 13.37 -4.83 -14.93
C ALA A 207 13.07 -4.65 -13.44
N LEU A 208 12.17 -5.48 -12.87
CA LEU A 208 11.82 -5.46 -11.45
C LEU A 208 12.96 -5.96 -10.55
N LYS A 209 13.78 -6.90 -11.04
CA LYS A 209 14.99 -7.36 -10.34
C LYS A 209 16.07 -6.29 -10.29
N SER A 210 16.25 -5.52 -11.36
CA SER A 210 17.13 -4.36 -11.35
C SER A 210 16.64 -3.27 -10.40
N LEU A 211 15.31 -3.09 -10.29
CA LEU A 211 14.71 -2.20 -9.30
C LEU A 211 14.97 -2.68 -7.86
N SER A 212 14.75 -3.96 -7.55
CA SER A 212 14.95 -4.46 -6.18
C SER A 212 16.39 -4.33 -5.69
N LYS A 213 17.38 -4.42 -6.59
CA LYS A 213 18.80 -4.20 -6.27
C LYS A 213 19.14 -2.75 -5.89
N ALA A 214 18.33 -1.79 -6.32
CA ALA A 214 18.55 -0.37 -6.05
C ALA A 214 17.82 0.12 -4.78
N ILE A 215 17.00 -0.72 -4.14
CA ILE A 215 16.24 -0.33 -2.95
C ILE A 215 17.19 -0.23 -1.75
N PRO A 216 17.17 0.88 -1.00
CA PRO A 216 17.95 1.02 0.23
C PRO A 216 17.54 0.00 1.29
N GLU A 217 18.51 -0.40 2.12
CA GLU A 217 18.33 -1.43 3.14
C GLU A 217 17.22 -1.08 4.16
N GLU A 218 17.09 0.20 4.49
CA GLU A 218 16.04 0.73 5.36
C GLU A 218 14.62 0.54 4.81
N GLU A 219 14.44 0.55 3.49
CA GLU A 219 13.16 0.32 2.81
C GLU A 219 12.89 -1.19 2.60
N LEU A 220 13.91 -2.05 2.76
CA LEU A 220 13.75 -3.51 2.70
C LEU A 220 13.25 -4.14 4.00
N VAL A 221 13.19 -3.39 5.11
CA VAL A 221 12.80 -3.92 6.44
C VAL A 221 11.45 -4.63 6.41
N PHE A 222 10.47 -4.05 5.73
CA PHE A 222 9.14 -4.66 5.57
C PHE A 222 9.21 -5.98 4.77
N LEU A 223 9.91 -5.99 3.63
CA LEU A 223 10.05 -7.18 2.79
C LEU A 223 10.81 -8.31 3.51
N LYS A 224 11.85 -7.98 4.28
CA LYS A 224 12.57 -8.93 5.14
C LYS A 224 11.64 -9.56 6.15
N ALA A 225 10.82 -8.76 6.84
CA ALA A 225 9.86 -9.28 7.79
C ALA A 225 8.82 -10.19 7.11
N GLN A 226 8.28 -9.82 5.95
CA GLN A 226 7.33 -10.66 5.21
C GLN A 226 7.96 -11.98 4.75
N PHE A 227 9.20 -11.94 4.26
CA PHE A 227 9.95 -13.13 3.88
C PHE A 227 10.13 -14.09 5.07
N MET A 228 10.52 -13.57 6.23
CA MET A 228 10.68 -14.36 7.45
C MET A 228 9.36 -14.89 8.03
N LEU A 229 8.27 -14.10 7.96
CA LEU A 229 6.93 -14.53 8.38
C LEU A 229 6.41 -15.72 7.56
N MET A 230 6.86 -15.84 6.30
CA MET A 230 6.53 -16.97 5.44
C MET A 230 7.38 -18.22 5.72
N ASP A 231 8.34 -18.15 6.64
CA ASP A 231 9.13 -19.29 7.12
C ASP A 231 9.92 -19.99 5.99
N PRO A 232 10.99 -19.35 5.47
CA PRO A 232 11.74 -19.84 4.31
C PRO A 232 12.56 -21.09 4.64
N GLU A 233 12.61 -22.01 3.68
CA GLU A 233 13.34 -23.29 3.77
C GLU A 233 14.54 -23.27 2.80
N ASP A 234 15.70 -23.72 3.26
CA ASP A 234 16.95 -23.70 2.51
C ASP A 234 17.27 -22.33 1.87
N GLY A 235 16.89 -21.24 2.55
CA GLY A 235 17.09 -19.87 2.08
C GLY A 235 16.12 -19.40 1.00
N GLY A 236 14.98 -20.07 0.79
CA GLY A 236 13.96 -19.60 -0.15
C GLY A 236 12.53 -19.99 0.21
N LEU A 237 11.58 -19.40 -0.50
CA LEU A 237 10.16 -19.63 -0.36
C LEU A 237 9.62 -20.47 -1.51
N TYR A 238 8.74 -21.41 -1.16
CA TYR A 238 7.99 -22.26 -2.08
C TYR A 238 6.48 -22.04 -1.88
N LEU A 239 5.66 -22.61 -2.76
CA LEU A 239 4.20 -22.48 -2.69
C LEU A 239 3.61 -22.90 -1.33
N HIS A 240 4.15 -23.94 -0.70
CA HIS A 240 3.65 -24.39 0.60
C HIS A 240 3.94 -23.37 1.71
N ASN A 241 5.06 -22.64 1.67
CA ASN A 241 5.36 -21.57 2.64
C ASN A 241 4.28 -20.49 2.61
N PHE A 242 3.90 -20.01 1.42
CA PHE A 242 2.79 -19.05 1.26
C PHE A 242 1.46 -19.58 1.80
N THR A 243 1.22 -20.89 1.63
CA THR A 243 -0.02 -21.57 2.05
C THR A 243 -0.08 -21.70 3.57
N THR A 244 0.97 -22.23 4.19
CA THR A 244 1.12 -22.41 5.64
C THR A 244 1.05 -21.07 6.35
N ALA A 245 1.77 -20.07 5.84
CA ALA A 245 1.78 -18.73 6.40
C ALA A 245 0.38 -18.13 6.39
N LEU A 246 -0.33 -18.17 5.25
CA LEU A 246 -1.68 -17.60 5.16
C LEU A 246 -2.67 -18.33 6.08
N THR A 247 -2.60 -19.65 6.12
CA THR A 247 -3.46 -20.50 6.96
C THR A 247 -3.28 -20.19 8.45
N ARG A 248 -2.05 -19.89 8.89
CA ARG A 248 -1.74 -19.53 10.29
C ARG A 248 -2.51 -18.31 10.79
N TYR A 249 -2.81 -17.36 9.91
CA TYR A 249 -3.50 -16.11 10.26
C TYR A 249 -4.95 -16.06 9.74
N ALA A 250 -5.42 -17.10 9.07
CA ALA A 250 -6.76 -17.13 8.51
C ALA A 250 -7.81 -17.43 9.61
N THR A 251 -8.91 -16.70 9.57
CA THR A 251 -10.13 -17.04 10.33
C THR A 251 -10.87 -18.21 9.68
N ASP A 252 -11.71 -18.92 10.43
CA ASP A 252 -12.55 -20.00 9.89
C ASP A 252 -13.35 -19.54 8.65
N ALA A 253 -13.95 -18.35 8.73
CA ALA A 253 -14.68 -17.75 7.61
C ALA A 253 -13.79 -17.53 6.38
N MET A 254 -12.53 -17.13 6.55
CA MET A 254 -11.58 -16.97 5.45
C MET A 254 -11.17 -18.32 4.86
N ILE A 255 -10.94 -19.33 5.70
CA ILE A 255 -10.57 -20.69 5.28
C ILE A 255 -11.66 -21.27 4.36
N GLU A 256 -12.93 -21.13 4.73
CA GLU A 256 -14.05 -21.69 3.97
C GLU A 256 -14.33 -20.96 2.66
N SER A 257 -14.19 -19.63 2.63
CA SER A 257 -14.73 -18.81 1.53
C SER A 257 -13.69 -18.20 0.58
N ARG A 258 -12.45 -17.97 1.03
CA ARG A 258 -11.46 -17.16 0.29
C ARG A 258 -10.12 -17.85 0.11
N LEU A 259 -9.67 -18.61 1.10
CA LEU A 259 -8.38 -19.27 1.07
C LEU A 259 -8.20 -20.12 -0.21
N PRO A 260 -9.17 -20.93 -0.67
CA PRO A 260 -9.01 -21.71 -1.91
C PRO A 260 -8.70 -20.85 -3.15
N ASP A 261 -9.37 -19.71 -3.31
CA ASP A 261 -9.15 -18.79 -4.43
C ASP A 261 -7.73 -18.21 -4.40
N ILE A 262 -7.25 -17.86 -3.19
CA ILE A 262 -5.91 -17.29 -2.99
C ILE A 262 -4.84 -18.34 -3.24
N LEU A 263 -5.03 -19.58 -2.79
CA LEU A 263 -4.09 -20.67 -3.04
C LEU A 263 -4.07 -21.05 -4.51
N ASN A 264 -5.22 -21.08 -5.18
CA ASN A 264 -5.31 -21.31 -6.63
C ASN A 264 -4.56 -20.22 -7.41
N MET A 265 -4.62 -18.98 -6.93
CA MET A 265 -3.92 -17.86 -7.52
C MET A 265 -2.40 -18.03 -7.50
N MET A 266 -1.88 -18.67 -6.45
CA MET A 266 -0.44 -18.89 -6.24
C MET A 266 0.10 -20.14 -6.94
N GLN A 267 -0.76 -20.98 -7.55
CA GLN A 267 -0.36 -22.20 -8.26
C GLN A 267 0.80 -22.04 -9.27
N PRO A 268 0.95 -20.92 -10.01
CA PRO A 268 2.13 -20.69 -10.86
C PRO A 268 3.48 -20.75 -10.14
N LEU A 269 3.52 -20.77 -8.81
CA LEU A 269 4.71 -20.94 -7.97
C LEU A 269 5.06 -22.41 -7.67
N ALA A 270 4.22 -23.40 -8.01
CA ALA A 270 4.36 -24.80 -7.58
C ALA A 270 5.74 -25.45 -7.83
N HIS A 271 6.52 -24.95 -8.79
CA HIS A 271 7.85 -25.45 -9.15
C HIS A 271 8.95 -24.38 -9.11
N LYS A 272 8.72 -23.29 -8.36
CA LYS A 272 9.68 -22.18 -8.26
C LYS A 272 10.08 -21.98 -6.80
N LYS A 273 11.38 -21.79 -6.58
CA LYS A 273 11.95 -21.27 -5.34
C LYS A 273 12.17 -19.78 -5.51
N LEU A 274 11.70 -18.98 -4.56
CA LEU A 274 12.05 -17.56 -4.46
C LEU A 274 13.08 -17.41 -3.35
N ASP A 275 14.36 -17.22 -3.70
CA ASP A 275 15.32 -16.70 -2.73
C ASP A 275 14.96 -15.27 -2.31
N PHE A 276 15.69 -14.69 -1.36
CA PHE A 276 15.36 -13.37 -0.84
C PHE A 276 15.43 -12.26 -1.92
N GLU A 277 16.40 -12.32 -2.83
CA GLU A 277 16.54 -11.32 -3.91
C GLU A 277 15.37 -11.40 -4.90
N GLU A 278 15.01 -12.61 -5.30
CA GLU A 278 13.91 -12.87 -6.21
C GLU A 278 12.56 -12.55 -5.55
N PHE A 279 12.41 -12.81 -4.25
CA PHE A 279 11.25 -12.40 -3.47
C PHE A 279 11.13 -10.88 -3.43
N CYS A 280 12.22 -10.14 -3.20
CA CYS A 280 12.19 -8.68 -3.22
C CYS A 280 11.76 -8.14 -4.59
N ALA A 281 12.28 -8.71 -5.68
CA ALA A 281 11.84 -8.37 -7.04
C ALA A 281 10.36 -8.68 -7.27
N ALA A 282 9.86 -9.76 -6.68
CA ALA A 282 8.47 -10.19 -6.80
C ALA A 282 7.49 -9.39 -5.94
N ALA A 283 7.94 -8.84 -4.82
CA ALA A 283 7.12 -8.21 -3.80
C ALA A 283 7.26 -6.68 -3.74
N VAL A 284 8.07 -6.07 -4.62
CA VAL A 284 8.21 -4.61 -4.70
C VAL A 284 6.99 -3.97 -5.35
N SER A 285 6.49 -2.89 -4.75
CA SER A 285 5.49 -2.00 -5.36
C SER A 285 6.16 -0.77 -5.95
N VAL A 286 6.18 -0.68 -7.29
CA VAL A 286 6.73 0.47 -8.02
C VAL A 286 6.06 1.77 -7.57
N TYR A 287 4.74 1.78 -7.43
CA TYR A 287 3.99 2.96 -7.00
C TYR A 287 4.38 3.44 -5.60
N GLN A 288 4.63 2.53 -4.66
CA GLN A 288 5.02 2.90 -3.30
C GLN A 288 6.46 3.43 -3.26
N LEU A 289 7.36 2.88 -4.07
CA LEU A 289 8.71 3.45 -4.22
C LEU A 289 8.69 4.84 -4.86
N GLU A 290 7.79 5.09 -5.82
CA GLU A 290 7.57 6.43 -6.39
C GLU A 290 7.01 7.46 -5.39
N ALA A 291 6.64 7.03 -4.18
CA ALA A 291 6.20 7.91 -3.12
C ALA A 291 7.37 8.40 -2.24
N LEU A 292 8.54 7.76 -2.34
CA LEU A 292 9.74 8.10 -1.61
C LEU A 292 10.36 9.39 -2.16
N GLU A 293 10.99 10.18 -1.30
CA GLU A 293 11.72 11.38 -1.72
C GLU A 293 12.94 11.01 -2.58
N GLU A 294 13.53 9.83 -2.34
CA GLU A 294 14.71 9.30 -3.01
C GLU A 294 14.38 8.54 -4.31
N TRP A 295 13.12 8.51 -4.76
CA TRP A 295 12.69 7.74 -5.94
C TRP A 295 13.57 7.95 -7.17
N GLU A 296 13.95 9.20 -7.48
CA GLU A 296 14.77 9.51 -8.65
C GLU A 296 16.14 8.83 -8.60
N GLN A 297 16.73 8.75 -7.40
CA GLN A 297 18.02 8.11 -7.18
C GLN A 297 17.88 6.58 -7.31
N ILE A 298 16.85 6.01 -6.68
CA ILE A 298 16.53 4.58 -6.77
C ILE A 298 16.31 4.17 -8.23
N ALA A 299 15.48 4.92 -8.97
CA ALA A 299 15.18 4.63 -10.36
C ALA A 299 16.42 4.72 -11.26
N THR A 300 17.30 5.70 -11.02
CA THR A 300 18.55 5.86 -11.78
C THR A 300 19.48 4.67 -11.57
N ILE A 301 19.74 4.30 -10.31
CA ILE A 301 20.59 3.15 -9.97
C ILE A 301 19.98 1.86 -10.54
N ALA A 302 18.67 1.70 -10.42
CA ALA A 302 17.94 0.56 -10.97
C ALA A 302 18.09 0.46 -12.49
N PHE A 303 18.02 1.58 -13.21
CA PHE A 303 18.24 1.60 -14.65
C PHE A 303 19.67 1.21 -15.02
N ASP A 304 20.68 1.64 -14.26
CA ASP A 304 22.07 1.22 -14.50
C ASP A 304 22.26 -0.29 -14.31
N HIS A 305 21.61 -0.90 -13.31
CA HIS A 305 21.56 -2.35 -13.17
C HIS A 305 20.86 -3.02 -14.35
N PHE A 306 19.74 -2.43 -14.80
CA PHE A 306 18.98 -2.95 -15.92
C PHE A 306 19.78 -2.91 -17.22
N GLU A 307 20.48 -1.81 -17.50
CA GLU A 307 21.35 -1.66 -18.68
C GLU A 307 22.39 -2.77 -18.80
N ARG A 308 22.95 -3.21 -17.67
CA ARG A 308 23.99 -4.24 -17.60
C ARG A 308 23.44 -5.66 -17.71
N GLU A 309 22.30 -5.94 -17.09
CA GLU A 309 21.87 -7.32 -16.82
C GLU A 309 20.56 -7.73 -17.51
N GLY A 310 19.72 -6.76 -17.88
CA GLY A 310 18.32 -7.02 -18.29
C GLY A 310 17.85 -6.31 -19.55
N ASN A 311 18.47 -5.18 -19.92
CA ASN A 311 18.03 -4.38 -21.05
C ASN A 311 18.51 -5.01 -22.36
N ARG A 312 17.54 -5.51 -23.13
CA ARG A 312 17.74 -6.15 -24.43
C ARG A 312 17.11 -5.30 -25.52
N ALA A 313 17.56 -5.50 -26.75
CA ALA A 313 16.87 -4.94 -27.90
C ALA A 313 15.43 -5.49 -27.95
N ILE A 314 14.48 -4.61 -28.23
CA ILE A 314 13.06 -4.94 -28.31
C ILE A 314 12.40 -4.10 -29.41
N SER A 315 11.53 -4.72 -30.21
CA SER A 315 10.76 -3.98 -31.21
C SER A 315 9.57 -3.27 -30.58
N VAL A 316 9.02 -2.24 -31.25
CA VAL A 316 7.81 -1.54 -30.77
C VAL A 316 6.63 -2.51 -30.65
N GLN A 317 6.52 -3.46 -31.57
CA GLN A 317 5.49 -4.49 -31.54
C GLN A 317 5.66 -5.41 -30.32
N GLU A 318 6.86 -5.94 -30.10
CA GLU A 318 7.16 -6.78 -28.93
C GLU A 318 6.90 -6.03 -27.63
N LEU A 319 7.33 -4.77 -27.52
CA LEU A 319 7.09 -3.95 -26.33
C LEU A 319 5.59 -3.70 -26.10
N ALA A 320 4.82 -3.54 -27.17
CA ALA A 320 3.36 -3.41 -27.06
C ALA A 320 2.72 -4.71 -26.58
N GLU A 321 3.15 -5.86 -27.07
CA GLU A 321 2.69 -7.18 -26.61
C GLU A 321 3.03 -7.40 -25.14
N GLU A 322 4.27 -7.09 -24.72
CA GLU A 322 4.73 -7.12 -23.33
C GLU A 322 3.86 -6.24 -22.40
N MET A 323 3.41 -5.10 -22.91
CA MET A 323 2.56 -4.14 -22.19
C MET A 323 1.06 -4.40 -22.40
N SER A 324 0.67 -5.44 -23.15
CA SER A 324 -0.71 -5.71 -23.55
C SER A 324 -1.42 -4.48 -24.16
N LEU A 325 -0.70 -3.71 -24.98
CA LEU A 325 -1.17 -2.52 -25.66
C LEU A 325 -1.41 -2.81 -27.15
N GLY A 326 -2.46 -2.22 -27.70
CA GLY A 326 -2.75 -2.30 -29.14
C GLY A 326 -1.87 -1.37 -29.99
N PRO A 327 -1.96 -1.48 -31.33
CA PRO A 327 -1.16 -0.68 -32.26
C PRO A 327 -1.24 0.84 -32.09
N ASN A 328 -2.34 1.34 -31.52
CA ASN A 328 -2.52 2.77 -31.22
C ASN A 328 -1.47 3.34 -30.24
N ALA A 329 -0.81 2.48 -29.46
CA ALA A 329 0.26 2.89 -28.54
C ALA A 329 1.64 2.94 -29.20
N TYR A 330 1.81 2.46 -30.43
CA TYR A 330 3.12 2.35 -31.09
C TYR A 330 3.87 3.69 -31.19
N PRO A 331 3.23 4.83 -31.50
CA PRO A 331 3.93 6.11 -31.53
C PRO A 331 4.55 6.46 -30.17
N LEU A 332 3.82 6.23 -29.07
CA LEU A 332 4.30 6.48 -27.71
C LEU A 332 5.46 5.53 -27.33
N LEU A 333 5.32 4.24 -27.66
CA LEU A 333 6.32 3.23 -27.34
C LEU A 333 7.61 3.40 -28.16
N LYS A 334 7.53 3.99 -29.35
CA LYS A 334 8.71 4.31 -30.15
C LYS A 334 9.63 5.29 -29.42
N ASP A 335 9.07 6.25 -28.68
CA ASP A 335 9.85 7.21 -27.88
C ASP A 335 10.53 6.57 -26.66
N TRP A 336 10.18 5.33 -26.31
CA TRP A 336 10.75 4.59 -25.19
C TRP A 336 11.96 3.75 -25.59
N ILE A 337 12.16 3.55 -26.90
CA ILE A 337 13.23 2.70 -27.46
C ILE A 337 14.30 3.60 -28.08
N ARG A 338 15.56 3.36 -27.72
CA ARG A 338 16.72 4.06 -28.28
C ARG A 338 16.92 3.65 -29.74
N SER A 339 17.13 4.64 -30.61
CA SER A 339 17.41 4.39 -32.04
C SER A 339 18.76 3.72 -32.30
N LEU A 340 19.72 3.85 -31.38
CA LEU A 340 21.09 3.36 -31.55
C LEU A 340 21.19 1.84 -31.44
N ASP A 341 20.50 1.24 -30.45
CA ASP A 341 20.65 -0.17 -30.08
C ASP A 341 19.32 -0.91 -29.89
N GLY A 342 18.19 -0.24 -30.07
CA GLY A 342 16.87 -0.84 -29.92
C GLY A 342 16.49 -1.18 -28.48
N LYS A 343 17.24 -0.71 -27.47
CA LYS A 343 16.97 -0.96 -26.05
C LYS A 343 16.04 0.09 -25.47
N LEU A 344 15.42 -0.20 -24.31
CA LEU A 344 14.64 0.82 -23.59
C LEU A 344 15.56 1.95 -23.10
N ASN A 345 15.14 3.19 -23.26
CA ASN A 345 15.74 4.33 -22.56
C ASN A 345 15.20 4.41 -21.12
N PHE A 346 15.72 5.35 -20.32
CA PHE A 346 15.31 5.52 -18.92
C PHE A 346 13.79 5.74 -18.75
N LEU A 347 13.19 6.58 -19.61
CA LEU A 347 11.76 6.82 -19.60
C LEU A 347 10.98 5.53 -19.90
N GLY A 348 11.43 4.79 -20.92
CA GLY A 348 10.88 3.49 -21.29
C GLY A 348 10.93 2.50 -20.14
N TYR A 349 12.08 2.37 -19.48
CA TYR A 349 12.24 1.54 -18.28
C TYR A 349 11.28 1.95 -17.16
N ALA A 350 11.25 3.23 -16.79
CA ALA A 350 10.39 3.74 -15.72
C ALA A 350 8.90 3.47 -15.99
N LYS A 351 8.45 3.60 -17.25
CA LYS A 351 7.07 3.26 -17.65
C LYS A 351 6.83 1.76 -17.71
N PHE A 352 7.82 0.99 -18.13
CA PHE A 352 7.75 -0.47 -18.25
C PHE A 352 7.61 -1.17 -16.88
N LEU A 353 8.19 -0.61 -15.82
CA LEU A 353 8.04 -1.12 -14.44
C LEU A 353 6.57 -1.26 -14.01
N HIS A 354 5.74 -0.27 -14.34
CA HIS A 354 4.30 -0.28 -14.06
C HIS A 354 3.53 -1.35 -14.86
N GLY A 355 4.10 -1.73 -16.01
CA GLY A 355 3.53 -2.61 -17.03
C GLY A 355 2.10 -2.26 -17.42
N VAL A 356 1.27 -3.28 -17.64
CA VAL A 356 -0.16 -3.06 -17.95
C VAL A 356 -0.83 -2.40 -16.76
N THR A 357 -0.93 -1.08 -16.76
CA THR A 357 -1.89 -0.42 -15.89
C THR A 357 -3.25 -0.92 -16.36
N VAL A 358 -3.92 -1.73 -15.54
CA VAL A 358 -5.34 -2.00 -15.70
C VAL A 358 -6.04 -0.66 -15.48
N ARG A 359 -6.04 0.19 -16.52
CA ARG A 359 -7.14 1.11 -16.71
C ARG A 359 -8.33 0.19 -16.80
N SER A 360 -9.18 0.22 -15.77
CA SER A 360 -10.54 -0.26 -15.92
C SER A 360 -11.05 0.38 -17.19
N SER A 361 -11.21 -0.44 -18.23
CA SER A 361 -12.00 -0.13 -19.40
C SER A 361 -13.45 0.00 -18.93
N SER A 362 -13.74 1.06 -18.19
CA SER A 362 -15.06 1.65 -18.19
C SER A 362 -15.17 2.34 -19.55
N SER A 363 -15.49 1.54 -20.56
CA SER A 363 -16.35 2.02 -21.63
C SER A 363 -17.54 2.67 -20.93
N ARG A 364 -17.57 4.00 -20.87
CA ARG A 364 -18.80 4.73 -20.60
C ARG A 364 -19.84 4.19 -21.58
N PRO A 365 -20.92 3.54 -21.16
CA PRO A 365 -22.08 3.45 -22.01
C PRO A 365 -22.63 4.86 -22.07
N THR A 366 -22.49 5.51 -23.22
CA THR A 366 -23.34 6.64 -23.57
C THR A 366 -24.78 6.16 -23.53
N ARG A 367 -25.54 6.60 -22.52
CA ARG A 367 -26.98 6.84 -22.62
C ARG A 367 -27.33 8.08 -21.83
#